data_AF-A0A286S7D6-F1
#
_entry.id   AF-A0A286S7D6-F1
#
_cell.length_a   1.000
_cell.length_b   1.000
_cell.length_c   1.000
_cell.angle_alpha   90.00
_cell.angle_beta   90.00
_cell.angle_gamma   90.00
#
_symmetry.space_group_name_H-M   'P 1'
#
loop_
_entity.id
_entity.type
_entity.pdbx_description
1 polymer ?
#
loop_
_entity_poly.entity_id
_entity_poly.type
_entity_poly.pdbx_seq_one_letter_code
_entity_poly.pdbx_strand_id
1 'polypeptide(L)' 'MNKLIVSLLLTVGISGVAHAAGDATAGQAKAAVCGACHGPDGNSMAPNFPKLAGQGERYLNKQLHD' A
#
# COMPACT_ATOMS: atom_id res chain seq x y z
N MET A 1 -8.78 43.15 2.84
CA MET A 1 -7.65 42.25 3.20
C MET A 1 -8.13 40.97 3.90
N ASN A 2 -8.95 41.04 4.97
CA ASN A 2 -9.49 39.83 5.64
C ASN A 2 -10.23 38.85 4.71
N LYS A 3 -11.02 39.35 3.75
CA LYS A 3 -11.76 38.48 2.80
C LYS A 3 -10.85 37.68 1.87
N LEU A 4 -9.68 38.22 1.53
CA LEU A 4 -8.68 37.55 0.70
C LEU A 4 -7.94 36.48 1.49
N ILE A 5 -7.60 36.77 2.75
CA ILE A 5 -6.96 35.81 3.67
C ILE A 5 -7.91 34.62 3.95
N VAL A 6 -9.19 34.89 4.19
CA VAL A 6 -10.21 33.85 4.40
C VAL A 6 -10.41 32.99 3.14
N SER A 7 -10.43 33.61 1.95
CA SER A 7 -10.56 32.85 0.70
C SER A 7 -9.33 31.98 0.42
N LEU A 8 -8.12 32.49 0.70
CA LEU A 8 -6.88 31.76 0.49
C LEU A 8 -6.75 30.55 1.42
N LEU A 9 -7.08 30.71 2.70
CA LEU A 9 -7.08 29.62 3.68
C LEU A 9 -8.09 28.51 3.32
N LEU A 10 -9.25 28.89 2.77
CA LEU A 10 -10.26 27.93 2.31
C LEU A 10 -9.77 27.09 1.12
N THR A 11 -9.05 27.71 0.17
CA THR A 11 -8.53 27.00 -1.02
C THR A 11 -7.39 26.04 -0.70
N VAL A 12 -6.53 26.36 0.28
CA VAL A 12 -5.44 25.47 0.71
C VAL A 12 -5.98 24.27 1.49
N GLY A 13 -7.03 24.46 2.30
CA GLY A 13 -7.65 23.38 3.07
C GLY A 13 -8.37 22.30 2.25
N ILE A 14 -8.75 22.59 1.00
CA ILE A 14 -9.47 21.65 0.11
C ILE A 14 -8.52 20.75 -0.67
N SER A 15 -7.23 21.10 -0.73
CA SER A 15 -6.18 20.26 -1.33
C SER A 15 -5.78 19.15 -0.35
N GLY A 16 -6.73 18.25 -0.05
CA GLY A 16 -6.49 17.08 0.78
C GLY A 16 -5.35 16.25 0.21
N VAL A 17 -4.45 15.79 1.09
CA VAL A 17 -3.39 14.85 0.75
C VAL A 17 -3.99 13.59 0.14
N ALA A 18 -3.88 13.44 -1.19
CA ALA A 18 -4.26 12.22 -1.87
C ALA A 18 -3.30 11.09 -1.44
N HIS A 19 -3.71 10.28 -0.48
CA HIS A 19 -3.04 9.01 -0.21
C HIS A 19 -3.44 8.02 -1.30
N ALA A 20 -2.52 7.71 -2.20
CA ALA A 20 -2.71 6.60 -3.13
C ALA A 20 -2.72 5.30 -2.30
N ALA A 21 -3.87 4.64 -2.23
CA ALA A 21 -3.99 3.32 -1.64
C ALA A 21 -3.31 2.26 -2.54
N GLY A 22 -2.93 1.14 -1.95
CA GLY A 22 -2.48 -0.02 -2.72
C GLY A 22 -3.60 -0.58 -3.60
N ASP A 23 -3.26 -1.02 -4.81
CA ASP A 23 -4.17 -1.72 -5.72
C ASP A 23 -3.79 -3.21 -5.75
N ALA A 24 -4.64 -4.04 -5.17
CA ALA A 24 -4.44 -5.49 -5.11
C ALA A 24 -4.46 -6.13 -6.51
N THR A 25 -5.29 -5.62 -7.43
CA THR A 25 -5.38 -6.14 -8.80
C THR A 25 -4.09 -5.86 -9.56
N ALA A 26 -3.58 -4.62 -9.47
CA ALA A 26 -2.29 -4.27 -10.05
C ALA A 26 -1.13 -5.02 -9.36
N GLY A 27 -1.24 -5.27 -8.06
CA GLY A 27 -0.28 -6.04 -7.27
C GLY A 27 -0.16 -7.50 -7.72
N GLN A 28 -1.27 -8.15 -8.08
CA GLN A 28 -1.29 -9.56 -8.48
C GLN A 28 -0.33 -9.85 -9.64
N ALA A 29 -0.31 -9.00 -10.68
CA ALA A 29 0.58 -9.17 -11.82
C ALA A 29 2.07 -9.02 -11.44
N LYS A 30 2.37 -8.19 -10.44
CA LYS A 30 3.74 -7.93 -9.96
C LYS A 30 4.26 -9.03 -9.03
N ALA A 31 3.36 -9.76 -8.38
CA ALA A 31 3.71 -10.78 -7.38
C ALA A 31 4.21 -12.11 -7.99
N ALA A 32 4.28 -12.24 -9.31
CA ALA A 32 4.61 -13.50 -10.00
C ALA A 32 5.93 -14.13 -9.51
N VAL A 33 6.99 -13.35 -9.37
CA VAL A 33 8.29 -13.84 -8.87
C VAL A 33 8.24 -14.20 -7.38
N CYS A 34 7.45 -13.48 -6.60
CA CYS A 34 7.30 -13.69 -5.17
C CYS A 34 6.66 -15.06 -4.88
N GLY A 35 5.70 -15.46 -5.72
CA GLY A 35 4.98 -16.71 -5.60
C GLY A 35 5.85 -17.97 -5.76
N ALA A 36 7.03 -17.84 -6.37
CA ALA A 36 7.99 -18.95 -6.47
C ALA A 36 8.45 -19.47 -5.11
N CYS A 37 8.53 -18.58 -4.10
CA CYS A 37 8.93 -18.94 -2.74
C CYS A 37 7.75 -18.88 -1.76
N HIS A 38 6.88 -17.89 -1.90
CA HIS A 38 5.80 -17.63 -0.95
C HIS A 38 4.47 -18.30 -1.29
N GLY A 39 4.42 -19.08 -2.38
CA GLY A 39 3.20 -19.68 -2.92
C GLY A 39 2.44 -18.71 -3.85
N PRO A 40 1.74 -19.21 -4.88
CA PRO A 40 1.05 -18.37 -5.87
C PRO A 40 -0.06 -17.50 -5.28
N ASP A 41 -0.60 -17.89 -4.13
CA ASP A 41 -1.61 -17.19 -3.36
C ASP A 41 -1.06 -16.61 -2.04
N GLY A 42 0.27 -16.66 -1.83
CA GLY A 42 0.92 -16.26 -0.59
C GLY A 42 0.87 -17.32 0.52
N ASN A 43 0.37 -18.53 0.26
CA ASN A 43 0.41 -19.67 1.19
C ASN A 43 1.57 -20.61 0.87
N SER A 44 2.78 -20.24 1.29
CA SER A 44 3.97 -21.10 1.15
C SER A 44 3.75 -22.47 1.79
N MET A 45 4.14 -23.52 1.05
CA MET A 45 4.22 -24.90 1.55
C MET A 45 5.59 -25.23 2.16
N ALA A 46 6.62 -24.43 1.84
CA ALA A 46 7.95 -24.63 2.38
C ALA A 46 8.04 -23.97 3.78
N PRO A 47 8.55 -24.67 4.81
CA PRO A 47 8.54 -24.17 6.19
C PRO A 47 9.41 -22.94 6.41
N ASN A 48 10.42 -22.74 5.55
CA ASN A 48 11.37 -21.62 5.68
C ASN A 48 10.91 -20.35 4.96
N PHE A 49 9.92 -20.44 4.07
CA PHE A 49 9.36 -19.27 3.40
C PHE A 49 8.05 -18.88 4.10
N PRO A 50 7.94 -17.66 4.66
CA PRO A 50 6.78 -17.26 5.43
C PRO A 50 5.54 -17.13 4.54
N LYS A 51 4.37 -17.37 5.13
CA LYS A 51 3.07 -17.10 4.51
C LYS A 51 2.83 -15.58 4.50
N LEU A 52 2.42 -15.07 3.34
CA LEU A 52 2.05 -13.67 3.13
C LEU A 52 0.53 -13.49 3.05
N ALA A 53 -0.21 -14.56 2.72
CA ALA A 53 -1.65 -14.54 2.62
C ALA A 53 -2.30 -14.08 3.94
N GLY A 54 -3.20 -13.10 3.87
CA GLY A 54 -3.92 -12.57 5.02
C GLY A 54 -3.09 -11.72 5.99
N GLN A 55 -1.82 -11.46 5.68
CA GLN A 55 -1.00 -10.55 6.49
C GLN A 55 -1.46 -9.10 6.33
N GLY A 56 -1.28 -8.29 7.38
CA GLY A 56 -1.66 -6.88 7.34
C GLY A 56 -0.83 -6.07 6.33
N GLU A 57 -1.51 -5.25 5.51
CA GLU A 57 -0.89 -4.42 4.47
C GLU A 57 0.26 -3.57 5.02
N ARG A 58 0.05 -2.88 6.15
CA ARG A 58 1.08 -2.04 6.78
C ARG A 58 2.31 -2.83 7.20
N TYR A 59 2.13 -4.06 7.67
CA TYR A 59 3.25 -4.93 8.04
C TYR A 59 4.00 -5.38 6.79
N LEU A 60 3.31 -5.87 5.76
CA LEU A 60 3.92 -6.24 4.49
C LEU A 60 4.70 -5.07 3.88
N ASN A 61 4.10 -3.89 3.83
CA ASN A 61 4.75 -2.69 3.33
C ASN A 61 6.02 -2.37 4.14
N LYS A 62 5.97 -2.40 5.47
CA LYS A 62 7.14 -2.20 6.31
C LYS A 62 8.24 -3.22 5.97
N GLN A 63 7.93 -4.52 5.95
CA GLN A 63 8.94 -5.57 5.70
C GLN A 63 9.56 -5.50 4.30
N LEU A 64 8.85 -4.97 3.31
CA LEU A 64 9.38 -4.76 1.96
C LEU A 64 10.40 -3.62 1.88
N HIS A 65 10.42 -2.70 2.87
CA HIS A 65 11.26 -1.50 2.87
C HIS A 65 12.26 -1.44 4.03
N ASP A 66 12.21 -2.40 4.95
CA ASP A 66 13.22 -2.60 5.99
C ASP A 66 14.51 -3.19 5.38
#